data_AF-A0A3D3R366-F1
#
_entry.id   AF-A0A3D3R366-F1
#
_cell.length_a   1.000
_cell.length_b   1.000
_cell.length_c   1.000
_cell.angle_alpha   90.00
_cell.angle_beta   90.00
_cell.angle_gamma   90.00
#
_symmetry.space_group_name_H-M   'P 1'
#
loop_
_entity.id
_entity.type
_entity.pdbx_description
1 polymer ?
#
loop_
_entity_poly.entity_id
_entity_poly.type
_entity_poly.pdbx_seq_one_letter_code
_entity_poly.pdbx_strand_id
1 'polypeptide(L)'
;MLLKESNRTRKNQKYFGVLGLAVLGLASLALVVTTTMAVEDKKPEKADVGLQGILPPEVPEDLSEAPEGLEGKWATWDQQVGDLLAKLYESDQTLDQQKQTLKALQTKIKDAQGQAVLADYTGRLQRRVEIADAVLKTLEVDVAAVKAAQLKSQQNKVAKAAAALKKYLDSMDNGNSWVDYLQLNDLQKELKNSYSEVELMDLLKSLKKKFEERGALTDAEQRKFFNRPQFQNLEKTVRALLADSKPGATKIDAGKVRTQLTTLVSNLEEYEATQSNKNAFEARKAYALLRQELAGGLEPLTTALRNNYFNYNLRVMVAEDFINRLIHDSTCETGPVVDCILGAYVTGNQATTTEIGVDFKPSDSTLRFDLTLNGVTNSETSGTTSQATIYTSGHHQIWGTKEINFDGDLFVTQPAWVEVAANNTTVGASTKLDGIPLLAGIGRNMAYRRTAELKGEAEAIAAQRVRDRVRPRFDEEVDERIGRANEEVGGKLNKRLQDNGLFPTARSFASTDTHLYIRTRLMDTGELAANSPPLTITPDESVVVQLHESVMNNSLSRMN
;
A
#
# COMPACT_ATOMS: atom_id res chain seq x y z
N MET A 1 5.51 -81.37 21.31
CA MET A 1 4.11 -81.81 21.14
C MET A 1 3.40 -80.72 20.34
N LEU A 2 3.07 -81.02 19.08
CA LEU A 2 2.08 -80.38 18.17
C LEU A 2 2.16 -78.84 17.93
N LEU A 3 2.65 -78.36 16.77
CA LEU A 3 1.96 -78.13 15.47
C LEU A 3 0.87 -77.04 15.46
N LYS A 4 1.13 -75.92 14.77
CA LYS A 4 0.29 -75.23 13.75
C LYS A 4 0.98 -73.94 13.29
N GLU A 5 1.48 -73.87 12.04
CA GLU A 5 0.85 -73.24 10.85
C GLU A 5 0.66 -71.70 11.00
N SER A 6 0.96 -70.81 10.04
CA SER A 6 1.25 -70.93 8.61
C SER A 6 1.81 -69.58 8.06
N ASN A 7 2.71 -69.70 7.09
CA ASN A 7 2.96 -68.89 5.88
C ASN A 7 3.11 -67.35 5.84
N ARG A 8 4.30 -66.99 5.29
CA ARG A 8 4.59 -66.10 4.14
C ARG A 8 4.05 -64.66 4.14
N THR A 9 5.00 -63.72 4.19
CA THR A 9 5.07 -62.59 3.24
C THR A 9 6.52 -62.35 2.81
N ARG A 10 6.68 -62.05 1.52
CA ARG A 10 7.94 -61.94 0.78
C ARG A 10 8.14 -60.48 0.36
N LYS A 11 9.37 -59.99 0.54
CA LYS A 11 10.16 -59.11 -0.35
C LYS A 11 9.89 -57.59 -0.47
N ASN A 12 11.05 -56.91 -0.52
CA ASN A 12 11.42 -55.64 -1.19
C ASN A 12 11.13 -54.34 -0.42
N GLN A 13 11.96 -53.29 -0.41
CA GLN A 13 13.29 -53.03 -1.01
C GLN A 13 13.92 -51.82 -0.28
N LYS A 14 15.26 -51.72 -0.39
CA LYS A 14 16.17 -50.68 0.12
C LYS A 14 15.77 -49.24 -0.29
N TYR A 15 16.10 -48.23 0.53
CA TYR A 15 16.88 -47.05 0.10
C TYR A 15 17.65 -46.43 1.29
N PHE A 16 18.97 -46.43 1.15
CA PHE A 16 19.96 -45.69 1.94
C PHE A 16 20.22 -44.36 1.22
N GLY A 17 20.48 -43.30 1.99
CA GLY A 17 21.23 -42.12 1.52
C GLY A 17 20.38 -40.91 1.12
N VAL A 18 20.39 -39.88 1.96
CA VAL A 18 20.83 -38.49 1.69
C VAL A 18 20.50 -37.68 2.95
N LEU A 19 21.43 -37.65 3.90
CA LEU A 19 21.44 -36.68 4.99
C LEU A 19 22.89 -36.20 5.10
N GLY A 20 23.18 -35.05 4.47
CA GLY A 20 24.53 -34.50 4.42
C GLY A 20 24.80 -33.71 3.15
N LEU A 21 24.00 -32.68 2.86
CA LEU A 21 24.30 -31.67 1.82
C LEU A 21 23.44 -30.40 2.00
N ALA A 22 23.35 -29.89 3.23
CA ALA A 22 22.63 -28.65 3.54
C ALA A 22 23.47 -27.58 4.28
N VAL A 23 24.78 -27.80 4.48
CA VAL A 23 25.66 -26.87 5.22
C VAL A 23 26.86 -26.38 4.39
N LEU A 24 26.98 -26.79 3.11
CA LEU A 24 28.06 -26.35 2.19
C LEU A 24 27.58 -25.40 1.08
N GLY A 25 26.38 -24.83 1.20
CA GLY A 25 25.77 -23.95 0.19
C GLY A 25 25.96 -22.44 0.40
N LEU A 26 26.64 -22.01 1.47
CA LEU A 26 26.83 -20.59 1.82
C LEU A 26 28.30 -20.14 1.81
N ALA A 27 29.25 -21.03 1.50
CA ALA A 27 30.68 -20.73 1.56
C ALA A 27 31.38 -20.65 0.16
N SER A 28 30.63 -20.73 -0.94
CA SER A 28 31.19 -20.69 -2.31
C SER A 28 31.02 -19.34 -3.03
N LEU A 29 30.76 -18.25 -2.29
CA LEU A 29 30.59 -16.89 -2.83
C LEU A 29 31.88 -16.04 -2.75
N ALA A 30 33.03 -16.67 -2.56
CA ALA A 30 34.34 -16.01 -2.52
C ALA A 30 35.35 -16.72 -3.45
N LEU A 31 35.04 -16.81 -4.74
CA LEU A 31 36.09 -16.86 -5.76
C LEU A 31 36.03 -15.56 -6.56
N VAL A 32 36.59 -14.52 -5.96
CA VAL A 32 37.05 -13.34 -6.68
C VAL A 32 38.16 -13.83 -7.60
N VAL A 33 37.83 -14.06 -8.87
CA VAL A 33 38.85 -14.14 -9.91
C VAL A 33 39.39 -12.72 -10.04
N THR A 34 40.57 -12.50 -9.47
CA THR A 34 41.41 -11.34 -9.70
C THR A 34 41.84 -11.32 -11.16
N THR A 35 40.95 -10.92 -12.06
CA THR A 35 41.41 -10.27 -13.29
C THR A 35 41.97 -8.94 -12.85
N THR A 36 43.29 -8.83 -12.86
CA THR A 36 44.04 -7.59 -12.73
C THR A 36 43.58 -6.61 -13.81
N MET A 37 42.48 -5.89 -13.55
CA MET A 37 42.35 -4.53 -14.03
C MET A 37 43.49 -3.80 -13.34
N ALA A 38 44.51 -3.40 -14.10
CA ALA A 38 45.59 -2.56 -13.59
C ALA A 38 44.96 -1.32 -12.94
N VAL A 39 44.83 -1.35 -11.62
CA VAL A 39 44.76 -0.17 -10.79
C VAL A 39 46.18 0.34 -10.82
N GLU A 40 46.43 1.30 -11.70
CA GLU A 40 47.67 2.05 -11.69
C GLU A 40 47.75 2.73 -10.33
N ASP A 41 48.62 2.23 -9.45
CA ASP A 41 48.93 2.77 -8.13
C ASP A 41 49.41 4.22 -8.26
N LYS A 42 48.47 5.17 -8.24
CA LYS A 42 48.77 6.57 -7.94
C LYS A 42 48.54 6.79 -6.45
N LYS A 43 49.66 7.09 -5.77
CA LYS A 43 49.88 7.83 -4.51
C LYS A 43 48.63 8.26 -3.72
N PRO A 44 48.69 8.22 -2.37
CA PRO A 44 47.53 8.19 -1.49
C PRO A 44 46.54 9.29 -1.83
N GLU A 45 45.34 8.90 -2.23
CA GLU A 45 44.17 9.77 -2.21
C GLU A 45 44.11 10.42 -0.82
N LYS A 46 43.80 11.73 -0.79
CA LYS A 46 43.55 12.47 0.45
C LYS A 46 42.75 11.59 1.42
N ALA A 47 43.15 11.59 2.69
CA ALA A 47 42.43 10.90 3.76
C ALA A 47 40.91 11.08 3.57
N ASP A 48 40.14 10.01 3.74
CA ASP A 48 38.68 10.08 3.64
C ASP A 48 38.16 11.09 4.65
N VAL A 49 37.78 12.26 4.15
CA VAL A 49 37.32 13.39 4.94
C VAL A 49 35.82 13.26 5.31
N GLY A 50 35.17 12.16 4.92
CA GLY A 50 33.78 11.88 5.23
C GLY A 50 32.85 13.01 4.77
N LEU A 51 32.14 13.60 5.71
CA LEU A 51 31.15 14.66 5.50
C LEU A 51 31.76 16.07 5.29
N GLN A 52 33.06 16.27 5.54
CA GLN A 52 33.69 17.60 5.45
C GLN A 52 33.65 18.16 4.02
N GLY A 53 32.99 19.30 3.81
CA GLY A 53 32.78 19.88 2.47
C GLY A 53 31.65 19.23 1.67
N ILE A 54 30.88 18.32 2.27
CA ILE A 54 29.55 17.93 1.81
C ILE A 54 28.49 18.68 2.62
N LEU A 55 28.63 18.69 3.94
CA LEU A 55 27.81 19.53 4.82
C LEU A 55 28.15 21.02 4.62
N PRO A 56 27.20 21.94 4.86
CA PRO A 56 27.50 23.36 4.93
C PRO A 56 28.56 23.65 6.01
N PRO A 57 29.33 24.75 5.87
CA PRO A 57 30.45 25.06 6.77
C PRO A 57 30.02 25.51 8.17
N GLU A 58 28.76 25.89 8.34
CA GLU A 58 28.17 26.37 9.58
C GLU A 58 26.90 25.55 9.87
N VAL A 59 26.51 25.48 11.15
CA VAL A 59 25.23 24.89 11.54
C VAL A 59 24.10 25.70 10.89
N PRO A 60 23.13 25.05 10.19
CA PRO A 60 21.98 25.77 9.64
C PRO A 60 21.25 26.60 10.70
N GLU A 61 20.83 27.81 10.33
CA GLU A 61 20.19 28.80 11.23
C GLU A 61 18.96 28.21 11.95
N ASP A 62 18.19 27.39 11.25
CA ASP A 62 16.99 26.75 11.82
C ASP A 62 17.30 25.59 12.78
N LEU A 63 18.58 25.20 12.91
CA LEU A 63 19.08 24.23 13.88
C LEU A 63 19.93 24.85 14.99
N SER A 64 20.45 26.07 14.79
CA SER A 64 21.34 26.73 15.76
C SER A 64 20.63 27.19 17.02
N GLU A 65 19.31 27.42 16.96
CA GLU A 65 18.51 27.84 18.11
C GLU A 65 17.35 26.87 18.34
N ALA A 66 17.37 26.18 19.49
CA ALA A 66 16.23 25.38 19.94
C ALA A 66 15.10 26.28 20.47
N PRO A 67 13.88 25.73 20.69
CA PRO A 67 12.76 26.50 21.21
C PRO A 67 13.10 27.24 22.51
N GLU A 68 12.64 28.49 22.64
CA GLU A 68 12.82 29.26 23.88
C GLU A 68 12.07 28.65 25.07
N GLY A 69 12.56 28.91 26.29
CA GLY A 69 11.87 28.52 27.52
C GLY A 69 12.05 27.05 27.94
N LEU A 70 13.05 26.35 27.39
CA LEU A 70 13.43 25.02 27.88
C LEU A 70 14.01 25.11 29.29
N GLU A 71 13.48 24.33 30.22
CA GLU A 71 13.94 24.27 31.61
C GLU A 71 14.43 22.87 32.01
N GLY A 72 15.21 22.82 33.10
CA GLY A 72 15.69 21.58 33.70
C GLY A 72 16.47 20.72 32.73
N LYS A 73 16.08 19.44 32.60
CA LYS A 73 16.78 18.47 31.75
C LYS A 73 16.79 18.85 30.26
N TRP A 74 15.83 19.65 29.80
CA TRP A 74 15.72 20.03 28.40
C TRP A 74 16.66 21.17 28.02
N ALA A 75 16.95 22.08 28.94
CA ALA A 75 18.01 23.07 28.76
C ALA A 75 19.39 22.40 28.62
N THR A 76 19.66 21.37 29.44
CA THR A 76 20.88 20.57 29.32
C THR A 76 20.90 19.74 28.04
N TRP A 77 19.75 19.20 27.62
CA TRP A 77 19.63 18.46 26.36
C TRP A 77 19.96 19.37 25.17
N ASP A 78 19.43 20.58 25.15
CA ASP A 78 19.66 21.56 24.10
C ASP A 78 21.14 21.93 23.98
N GLN A 79 21.79 22.29 25.09
CA GLN A 79 23.22 22.56 25.12
C GLN A 79 24.05 21.40 24.56
N GLN A 80 23.69 20.16 24.92
CA GLN A 80 24.37 18.96 24.40
C GLN A 80 24.14 18.74 22.90
N VAL A 81 22.96 19.09 22.39
CA VAL A 81 22.66 19.03 20.95
C VAL A 81 23.45 20.11 20.20
N GLY A 82 23.48 21.34 20.69
CA GLY A 82 24.30 22.42 20.14
C GLY A 82 25.78 22.05 20.08
N ASP A 83 26.36 21.51 21.16
CA ASP A 83 27.74 21.03 21.19
C ASP A 83 28.02 19.92 20.16
N LEU A 84 27.06 19.02 19.92
CA LEU A 84 27.17 17.96 18.93
C LEU A 84 27.03 18.48 17.51
N LEU A 85 26.18 19.48 17.27
CA LEU A 85 26.04 20.15 15.98
C LEU A 85 27.31 20.92 15.62
N ALA A 86 27.85 21.73 16.53
CA ALA A 86 29.13 22.43 16.32
C ALA A 86 30.26 21.43 16.03
N LYS A 87 30.28 20.27 16.71
CA LYS A 87 31.23 19.19 16.39
C LYS A 87 31.04 18.63 14.99
N LEU A 88 29.81 18.42 14.53
CA LEU A 88 29.53 17.81 13.23
C LEU A 88 29.82 18.76 12.06
N TYR A 89 29.47 20.04 12.18
CA TYR A 89 29.53 21.02 11.08
C TYR A 89 30.84 21.82 11.07
N GLU A 90 31.33 22.25 12.23
CA GLU A 90 32.39 23.26 12.33
C GLU A 90 33.75 22.69 12.74
N SER A 91 33.78 21.48 13.30
CA SER A 91 35.01 20.85 13.78
C SER A 91 35.60 19.85 12.77
N ASP A 92 36.93 19.81 12.68
CA ASP A 92 37.66 18.81 11.89
C ASP A 92 37.61 17.43 12.55
N GLN A 93 36.53 16.68 12.34
CA GLN A 93 36.36 15.32 12.85
C GLN A 93 36.89 14.25 11.90
N THR A 94 37.56 13.23 12.47
CA THR A 94 37.83 11.97 11.76
C THR A 94 36.53 11.22 11.43
N LEU A 95 36.55 10.31 10.46
CA LEU A 95 35.38 9.53 10.04
C LEU A 95 34.70 8.80 11.21
N ASP A 96 35.48 8.16 12.09
CA ASP A 96 34.95 7.46 13.27
C ASP A 96 34.31 8.43 14.27
N GLN A 97 34.88 9.63 14.44
CA GLN A 97 34.30 10.68 15.27
C GLN A 97 32.99 11.20 14.66
N GLN A 98 32.91 11.40 13.34
CA GLN A 98 31.67 11.81 12.66
C GLN A 98 30.54 10.78 12.90
N LYS A 99 30.84 9.48 12.77
CA LYS A 99 29.88 8.39 13.07
C LYS A 99 29.41 8.41 14.52
N GLN A 100 30.34 8.64 15.45
CA GLN A 100 30.00 8.75 16.88
C GLN A 100 29.12 9.97 17.17
N THR A 101 29.42 11.12 16.57
CA THR A 101 28.61 12.35 16.67
C THR A 101 27.20 12.11 16.15
N LEU A 102 27.04 11.53 14.96
CA LEU A 102 25.73 11.22 14.38
C LEU A 102 24.93 10.25 15.25
N LYS A 103 25.57 9.20 15.79
CA LYS A 103 24.91 8.26 16.71
C LYS A 103 24.49 8.94 18.02
N ALA A 104 25.28 9.87 18.53
CA ALA A 104 24.93 10.65 19.71
C ALA A 104 23.71 11.56 19.43
N LEU A 105 23.69 12.25 18.28
CA LEU A 105 22.54 13.06 17.85
C LEU A 105 21.27 12.20 17.68
N GLN A 106 21.37 11.03 17.04
CA GLN A 106 20.25 10.08 16.94
C GLN A 106 19.71 9.65 18.30
N THR A 107 20.58 9.51 19.30
CA THR A 107 20.17 9.18 20.68
C THR A 107 19.40 10.36 21.29
N LYS A 108 19.90 11.59 21.11
CA LYS A 108 19.22 12.80 21.60
C LYS A 108 17.86 13.02 20.97
N ILE A 109 17.72 12.77 19.66
CA ILE A 109 16.42 12.80 18.97
C ILE A 109 15.44 11.81 19.62
N LYS A 110 15.89 10.59 19.91
CA LYS A 110 15.05 9.57 20.59
C LYS A 110 14.66 9.99 22.01
N ASP A 111 15.58 10.56 22.78
CA ASP A 111 15.32 11.04 24.14
C ASP A 111 14.20 12.10 24.19
N ALA A 112 14.07 12.90 23.12
CA ALA A 112 13.08 13.96 22.99
C ALA A 112 11.74 13.49 22.38
N GLN A 113 11.61 12.22 21.99
CA GLN A 113 10.36 11.69 21.45
C GLN A 113 9.20 11.85 22.45
N GLY A 114 8.06 12.31 21.94
CA GLY A 114 6.87 12.57 22.75
C GLY A 114 6.87 13.91 23.49
N GLN A 115 7.92 14.74 23.36
CA GLN A 115 7.86 16.12 23.83
C GLN A 115 7.33 17.08 22.80
N ALA A 116 6.13 17.62 23.06
CA ALA A 116 5.43 18.52 22.16
C ALA A 116 6.25 19.78 21.83
N VAL A 117 6.90 20.40 22.82
CA VAL A 117 7.71 21.63 22.64
C VAL A 117 8.90 21.39 21.71
N LEU A 118 9.46 20.18 21.68
CA LEU A 118 10.63 19.82 20.88
C LEU A 118 10.26 19.13 19.56
N ALA A 119 8.98 18.84 19.30
CA ALA A 119 8.58 17.97 18.19
C ALA A 119 9.02 18.50 16.82
N ASP A 120 8.84 19.81 16.58
CA ASP A 120 9.24 20.42 15.31
C ASP A 120 10.76 20.49 15.14
N TYR A 121 11.47 20.98 16.17
CA TYR A 121 12.94 21.06 16.18
C TYR A 121 13.59 19.68 15.99
N THR A 122 13.11 18.67 16.73
CA THR A 122 13.61 17.30 16.61
C THR A 122 13.29 16.67 15.26
N GLY A 123 12.17 17.03 14.64
CA GLY A 123 11.84 16.64 13.27
C GLY A 123 12.87 17.20 12.27
N ARG A 124 13.16 18.51 12.34
CA ARG A 124 14.20 19.16 11.53
C ARG A 124 15.58 18.53 11.73
N LEU A 125 15.96 18.31 12.98
CA LEU A 125 17.24 17.69 13.34
C LEU A 125 17.34 16.24 12.83
N GLN A 126 16.27 15.45 12.98
CA GLN A 126 16.22 14.07 12.53
C GLN A 126 16.47 13.96 11.03
N ARG A 127 15.85 14.82 10.21
CA ARG A 127 16.06 14.82 8.76
C ARG A 127 17.53 15.01 8.39
N ARG A 128 18.17 16.05 8.93
CA ARG A 128 19.58 16.34 8.66
C ARG A 128 20.50 15.21 9.09
N VAL A 129 20.28 14.67 10.29
CA VAL A 129 21.09 13.58 10.85
C VAL A 129 20.93 12.29 10.03
N GLU A 130 19.71 11.95 9.61
CA GLU A 130 19.47 10.78 8.76
C GLU A 130 20.07 10.93 7.35
N ILE A 131 20.00 12.12 6.76
CA ILE A 131 20.68 12.40 5.47
C ILE A 131 22.20 12.33 5.63
N ALA A 132 22.78 12.95 6.65
CA ALA A 132 24.21 12.91 6.90
C ALA A 132 24.73 11.48 7.13
N ASP A 133 24.03 10.68 7.94
CA ASP A 133 24.35 9.26 8.15
C ASP A 133 24.23 8.45 6.85
N ALA A 134 23.20 8.70 6.04
CA ALA A 134 23.03 8.03 4.76
C ALA A 134 24.08 8.43 3.72
N VAL A 135 24.50 9.69 3.69
CA VAL A 135 25.60 10.19 2.85
C VAL A 135 26.90 9.53 3.25
N LEU A 136 27.21 9.47 4.55
CA LEU A 136 28.41 8.83 5.07
C LEU A 136 28.44 7.34 4.67
N LYS A 137 27.34 6.61 4.89
CA LYS A 137 27.20 5.22 4.44
C LYS A 137 27.37 5.07 2.93
N THR A 138 26.91 6.05 2.14
CA THR A 138 27.03 6.04 0.67
C THR A 138 28.48 6.21 0.22
N LEU A 139 29.27 7.02 0.92
CA LEU A 139 30.70 7.19 0.65
C LEU A 139 31.50 5.91 0.96
N GLU A 140 31.07 5.16 1.97
CA GLU A 140 31.71 3.90 2.40
C GLU A 140 31.26 2.66 1.61
N VAL A 141 30.38 2.83 0.63
CA VAL A 141 29.89 1.70 -0.18
C VAL A 141 31.06 1.03 -0.88
N ASP A 142 31.16 -0.29 -0.75
CA ASP A 142 32.12 -1.10 -1.50
C ASP A 142 31.80 -1.03 -3.00
N VAL A 143 32.56 -0.17 -3.69
CA VAL A 143 32.47 0.08 -5.12
C VAL A 143 32.66 -1.21 -5.94
N ALA A 144 33.50 -2.14 -5.48
CA ALA A 144 33.71 -3.41 -6.16
C ALA A 144 32.49 -4.32 -6.01
N ALA A 145 31.93 -4.40 -4.79
CA ALA A 145 30.69 -5.14 -4.54
C ALA A 145 29.50 -4.58 -5.33
N VAL A 146 29.35 -3.26 -5.42
CA VAL A 146 28.31 -2.62 -6.25
C VAL A 146 28.46 -2.99 -7.71
N LYS A 147 29.66 -2.93 -8.28
CA LYS A 147 29.89 -3.32 -9.68
C LYS A 147 29.58 -4.79 -9.92
N ALA A 148 30.01 -5.67 -9.00
CA ALA A 148 29.71 -7.09 -9.08
C ALA A 148 28.18 -7.34 -9.07
N ALA A 149 27.46 -6.64 -8.19
CA ALA A 149 25.99 -6.72 -8.13
C ALA A 149 25.31 -6.16 -9.39
N GLN A 150 25.79 -5.03 -9.93
CA GLN A 150 25.30 -4.45 -11.19
C GLN A 150 25.49 -5.42 -12.36
N LEU A 151 26.69 -5.97 -12.51
CA LEU A 151 27.00 -6.95 -13.55
C LEU A 151 26.10 -8.18 -13.42
N LYS A 152 25.93 -8.70 -12.20
CA LYS A 152 25.04 -9.85 -11.95
C LYS A 152 23.58 -9.54 -12.27
N SER A 153 23.12 -8.33 -11.96
CA SER A 153 21.77 -7.87 -12.31
C SER A 153 21.56 -7.82 -13.84
N GLN A 154 22.53 -7.32 -14.59
CA GLN A 154 22.46 -7.31 -16.06
C GLN A 154 22.50 -8.73 -16.64
N GLN A 155 23.36 -9.60 -16.12
CA GLN A 155 23.37 -11.03 -16.47
C GLN A 155 22.00 -11.68 -16.23
N ASN A 156 21.37 -11.40 -15.09
CA ASN A 156 20.02 -11.91 -14.77
C ASN A 156 18.95 -11.40 -15.75
N LYS A 157 19.04 -10.14 -16.21
CA LYS A 157 18.12 -9.60 -17.24
C LYS A 157 18.27 -10.34 -18.56
N VAL A 158 19.51 -10.59 -19.01
CA VAL A 158 19.79 -11.38 -20.21
C VAL A 158 19.26 -12.80 -20.04
N ALA A 159 19.49 -13.43 -18.89
CA ALA A 159 18.99 -14.78 -18.61
C ALA A 159 17.46 -14.85 -18.67
N LYS A 160 16.77 -13.86 -18.09
CA LYS A 160 15.31 -13.75 -18.13
C LYS A 160 14.79 -13.53 -19.55
N ALA A 161 15.42 -12.64 -20.32
CA ALA A 161 15.06 -12.40 -21.72
C ALA A 161 15.27 -13.65 -22.59
N ALA A 162 16.38 -14.35 -22.40
CA ALA A 162 16.68 -15.61 -23.08
C ALA A 162 15.68 -16.71 -22.72
N ALA A 163 15.31 -16.84 -21.44
CA ALA A 163 14.28 -17.79 -21.00
C ALA A 163 12.89 -17.47 -21.55
N ALA A 164 12.51 -16.19 -21.58
CA ALA A 164 11.25 -15.77 -22.17
C ALA A 164 11.22 -16.06 -23.69
N LEU A 165 12.31 -15.77 -24.40
CA LEU A 165 12.42 -16.07 -25.82
C LEU A 165 12.39 -17.57 -26.09
N LYS A 166 13.12 -18.37 -25.31
CA LYS A 166 13.10 -19.83 -25.43
C LYS A 166 11.69 -20.38 -25.23
N LYS A 167 10.98 -19.97 -24.16
CA LYS A 167 9.60 -20.39 -23.90
C LYS A 167 8.65 -20.02 -25.05
N TYR A 168 8.85 -18.85 -25.65
CA TYR A 168 8.09 -18.41 -26.82
C TYR A 168 8.38 -19.23 -28.07
N LEU A 169 9.64 -19.64 -28.27
CA LEU A 169 10.04 -20.50 -29.38
C LEU A 169 9.56 -21.95 -29.19
N ASP A 170 9.60 -22.47 -27.96
CA ASP A 170 9.16 -23.83 -27.62
C ASP A 170 7.67 -24.06 -27.97
N SER A 171 6.86 -23.02 -28.11
CA SER A 171 5.45 -23.12 -28.53
C SER A 171 5.24 -23.19 -30.05
N MET A 172 6.31 -23.34 -30.84
CA MET A 172 6.26 -23.32 -32.30
C MET A 172 6.94 -24.55 -32.90
N ASP A 173 6.39 -25.08 -34.00
CA ASP A 173 6.87 -26.32 -34.64
C ASP A 173 8.36 -26.27 -35.05
N ASN A 174 8.85 -25.12 -35.53
CA ASN A 174 10.25 -24.90 -35.92
C ASN A 174 11.04 -24.05 -34.91
N GLY A 175 10.56 -23.92 -33.68
CA GLY A 175 11.19 -23.08 -32.66
C GLY A 175 12.59 -23.54 -32.26
N ASN A 176 12.83 -24.85 -32.22
CA ASN A 176 14.13 -25.42 -31.81
C ASN A 176 15.29 -24.97 -32.71
N SER A 177 15.08 -24.83 -34.02
CA SER A 177 16.13 -24.32 -34.92
C SER A 177 16.54 -22.89 -34.59
N TRP A 178 15.62 -22.07 -34.07
CA TRP A 178 15.93 -20.72 -33.58
C TRP A 178 16.63 -20.73 -32.22
N VAL A 179 16.27 -21.66 -31.35
CA VAL A 179 16.94 -21.88 -30.06
C VAL A 179 18.42 -22.24 -30.29
N ASP A 180 18.69 -23.13 -31.26
CA ASP A 180 20.05 -23.52 -31.64
C ASP A 180 20.79 -22.41 -32.38
N TYR A 181 20.13 -21.75 -33.35
CA TYR A 181 20.72 -20.63 -34.09
C TYR A 181 21.15 -19.49 -33.16
N LEU A 182 20.36 -19.18 -32.13
CA LEU A 182 20.69 -18.16 -31.13
C LEU A 182 21.48 -18.72 -29.94
N GLN A 183 21.78 -20.01 -29.90
CA GLN A 183 22.54 -20.66 -28.82
C GLN A 183 21.96 -20.35 -27.43
N LEU A 184 20.62 -20.35 -27.30
CA LEU A 184 19.96 -19.91 -26.06
C LEU A 184 20.23 -20.84 -24.89
N ASN A 185 20.41 -22.15 -25.13
CA ASN A 185 20.75 -23.12 -24.10
C ASN A 185 22.16 -22.88 -23.55
N ASP A 186 23.13 -22.59 -24.42
CA ASP A 186 24.50 -22.26 -24.03
C ASP A 186 24.54 -20.93 -23.27
N LEU A 187 23.83 -19.90 -23.76
CA LEU A 187 23.70 -18.62 -23.07
C LEU A 187 23.15 -18.80 -21.64
N GLN A 188 22.09 -19.59 -21.49
CA GLN A 188 21.50 -19.85 -20.17
C GLN A 188 22.45 -20.64 -19.26
N LYS A 189 23.19 -21.60 -19.80
CA LYS A 189 24.18 -22.39 -19.06
C LYS A 189 25.31 -21.50 -18.52
N GLU A 190 25.85 -20.62 -19.36
CA GLU A 190 26.94 -19.72 -18.97
C GLU A 190 26.48 -18.67 -17.95
N LEU A 191 25.28 -18.11 -18.11
CA LEU A 191 24.71 -17.15 -17.16
C LEU A 191 24.37 -17.76 -15.79
N LYS A 192 24.06 -19.06 -15.74
CA LYS A 192 23.67 -19.76 -14.50
C LYS A 192 24.86 -20.16 -13.65
N ASN A 193 25.92 -20.64 -14.28
CA ASN A 193 27.02 -21.30 -13.58
C ASN A 193 28.30 -20.44 -13.49
N SER A 194 28.34 -19.28 -14.17
CA SER A 194 29.49 -18.37 -14.14
C SER A 194 30.82 -19.07 -14.47
N TYR A 195 30.81 -20.03 -15.41
CA TYR A 195 31.95 -20.90 -15.69
C TYR A 195 33.14 -20.15 -16.30
N SER A 196 32.88 -19.25 -17.27
CA SER A 196 33.92 -18.46 -17.92
C SER A 196 33.38 -17.12 -18.42
N GLU A 197 33.97 -16.02 -17.94
CA GLU A 197 33.63 -14.68 -18.42
C GLU A 197 33.97 -14.50 -19.91
N VAL A 198 35.04 -15.14 -20.37
CA VAL A 198 35.47 -15.10 -21.77
C VAL A 198 34.43 -15.74 -22.69
N GLU A 199 33.95 -16.94 -22.33
CA GLU A 199 32.97 -17.69 -23.14
C GLU A 199 31.63 -16.97 -23.19
N LEU A 200 31.16 -16.45 -22.06
CA LEU A 200 29.95 -15.64 -22.01
C LEU A 200 30.08 -14.41 -22.92
N MET A 201 31.19 -13.69 -22.84
CA MET A 201 31.41 -12.48 -23.65
C MET A 201 31.48 -12.78 -25.14
N ASP A 202 32.09 -13.89 -25.54
CA ASP A 202 32.13 -14.30 -26.95
C ASP A 202 30.75 -14.73 -27.48
N LEU A 203 29.96 -15.42 -26.65
CA LEU A 203 28.59 -15.76 -26.99
C LEU A 203 27.71 -14.50 -27.13
N LEU A 204 27.85 -13.52 -26.25
CA LEU A 204 27.15 -12.23 -26.33
C LEU A 204 27.56 -11.44 -27.59
N LYS A 205 28.85 -11.40 -27.94
CA LYS A 205 29.32 -10.75 -29.18
C LYS A 205 28.75 -11.45 -30.43
N SER A 206 28.74 -12.78 -30.43
CA SER A 206 28.13 -13.60 -31.50
C SER A 206 26.64 -13.28 -31.66
N LEU A 207 25.90 -13.22 -30.55
CA LEU A 207 24.49 -12.81 -30.54
C LEU A 207 24.27 -11.40 -31.07
N LYS A 208 25.05 -10.42 -30.60
CA LYS A 208 24.99 -9.04 -31.10
C LYS A 208 25.17 -9.00 -32.63
N LYS A 209 26.17 -9.73 -33.15
CA LYS A 209 26.42 -9.84 -34.60
C LYS A 209 25.22 -10.43 -35.34
N LYS A 210 24.64 -11.54 -34.84
CA LYS A 210 23.43 -12.16 -35.44
C LYS A 210 22.25 -11.20 -35.49
N PHE A 211 22.04 -10.38 -34.45
CA PHE A 211 20.98 -9.37 -34.44
C PHE A 211 21.27 -8.22 -35.43
N GLU A 212 22.52 -7.80 -35.57
CA GLU A 212 22.93 -6.75 -36.53
C GLU A 212 22.81 -7.22 -37.99
N GLU A 213 23.10 -8.49 -38.25
CA GLU A 213 23.01 -9.10 -39.58
C GLU A 213 21.59 -9.52 -39.97
N ARG A 214 20.58 -9.29 -39.11
CA ARG A 214 19.17 -9.66 -39.38
C ARG A 214 18.65 -9.14 -40.73
N GLY A 215 19.13 -7.97 -41.16
CA GLY A 215 18.73 -7.35 -42.42
C GLY A 215 19.24 -8.07 -43.67
N ALA A 216 20.33 -8.84 -43.53
CA ALA A 216 20.99 -9.58 -44.60
C ALA A 216 20.41 -10.98 -44.84
N LEU A 217 19.43 -11.41 -44.04
CA LEU A 217 18.71 -12.66 -44.27
C LEU A 217 17.95 -12.62 -45.60
N THR A 218 18.15 -13.63 -46.44
CA THR A 218 17.57 -13.71 -47.80
C THR A 218 16.06 -13.96 -47.78
N ASP A 219 15.54 -14.60 -46.74
CA ASP A 219 14.12 -14.89 -46.56
C ASP A 219 13.38 -13.73 -45.87
N ALA A 220 12.32 -13.22 -46.51
CA ALA A 220 11.53 -12.09 -46.01
C ALA A 220 10.68 -12.42 -44.76
N GLU A 221 10.18 -13.65 -44.64
CA GLU A 221 9.36 -14.08 -43.51
C GLU A 221 10.23 -14.37 -42.27
N GLN A 222 11.43 -14.94 -42.48
CA GLN A 222 12.43 -15.04 -41.40
C GLN A 222 12.83 -13.67 -40.86
N ARG A 223 13.00 -12.67 -41.72
CA ARG A 223 13.28 -11.28 -41.29
C ARG A 223 12.14 -10.69 -40.47
N LYS A 224 10.88 -10.86 -40.89
CA LYS A 224 9.72 -10.38 -40.12
C LYS A 224 9.65 -11.08 -38.76
N PHE A 225 9.87 -12.39 -38.73
CA PHE A 225 9.86 -13.18 -37.50
C PHE A 225 10.95 -12.74 -36.52
N PHE A 226 12.18 -12.54 -37.00
CA PHE A 226 13.31 -12.14 -36.17
C PHE A 226 13.21 -10.71 -35.62
N ASN A 227 12.28 -9.90 -36.16
CA ASN A 227 11.98 -8.55 -35.67
C ASN A 227 10.86 -8.50 -34.61
N ARG A 228 10.33 -9.64 -34.15
CA ARG A 228 9.28 -9.66 -33.12
C ARG A 228 9.80 -9.14 -31.77
N PRO A 229 8.92 -8.61 -30.90
CA PRO A 229 9.31 -7.97 -29.64
C PRO A 229 10.17 -8.83 -28.71
N GLN A 230 9.97 -10.15 -28.71
CA GLN A 230 10.72 -11.09 -27.87
C GLN A 230 12.22 -11.11 -28.25
N PHE A 231 12.54 -11.06 -29.54
CA PHE A 231 13.92 -10.98 -30.04
C PHE A 231 14.53 -9.62 -29.76
N GLN A 232 13.78 -8.54 -30.00
CA GLN A 232 14.22 -7.16 -29.72
C GLN A 232 14.54 -6.95 -28.23
N ASN A 233 13.77 -7.59 -27.33
CA ASN A 233 14.05 -7.55 -25.91
C ASN A 233 15.38 -8.24 -25.56
N LEU A 234 15.65 -9.42 -26.13
CA LEU A 234 16.94 -10.09 -25.94
C LEU A 234 18.08 -9.24 -26.51
N GLU A 235 17.94 -8.73 -27.75
CA GLU A 235 18.92 -7.83 -28.39
C GLU A 235 19.26 -6.63 -27.50
N LYS A 236 18.23 -5.96 -26.95
CA LYS A 236 18.38 -4.81 -26.04
C LYS A 236 19.19 -5.18 -24.80
N THR A 237 18.85 -6.30 -24.14
CA THR A 237 19.56 -6.73 -22.92
C THR A 237 21.01 -7.17 -23.19
N VAL A 238 21.27 -7.87 -24.30
CA VAL A 238 22.62 -8.27 -24.72
C VAL A 238 23.49 -7.04 -25.01
N ARG A 239 22.95 -6.06 -25.74
CA ARG A 239 23.66 -4.80 -26.02
C ARG A 239 23.97 -4.01 -24.76
N ALA A 240 23.03 -3.95 -23.81
CA ALA A 240 23.25 -3.28 -22.54
C ALA A 240 24.39 -3.94 -21.75
N LEU A 241 24.39 -5.27 -21.61
CA LEU A 241 25.45 -5.99 -20.91
C LEU A 241 26.82 -5.80 -21.60
N LEU A 242 26.88 -5.89 -22.93
CA LEU A 242 28.13 -5.65 -23.67
C LEU A 242 28.64 -4.19 -23.56
N ALA A 243 27.76 -3.21 -23.40
CA ALA A 243 28.14 -1.82 -23.19
C ALA A 243 28.77 -1.63 -21.80
N ASP A 244 28.18 -2.24 -20.77
CA ASP A 244 28.65 -2.18 -19.38
C ASP A 244 29.97 -2.94 -19.17
N SER A 245 30.22 -4.00 -19.96
CA SER A 245 31.45 -4.80 -19.91
C SER A 245 32.67 -4.18 -20.61
N LYS A 246 32.56 -2.99 -21.22
CA LYS A 246 33.72 -2.35 -21.90
C LYS A 246 34.76 -1.86 -20.88
N PRO A 247 36.07 -2.09 -21.12
CA PRO A 247 37.13 -1.55 -20.26
C PRO A 247 37.03 -0.03 -20.13
N GLY A 248 36.89 0.47 -18.91
CA GLY A 248 36.82 1.91 -18.60
C GLY A 248 35.43 2.54 -18.60
N ALA A 249 34.38 1.88 -19.10
CA ALA A 249 33.00 2.36 -19.02
C ALA A 249 32.40 2.28 -17.59
N THR A 250 33.06 1.54 -16.70
CA THR A 250 32.59 1.14 -15.37
C THR A 250 33.50 1.62 -14.24
N LYS A 251 34.24 2.71 -14.41
CA LYS A 251 34.92 3.36 -13.27
C LYS A 251 33.92 4.29 -12.58
N ILE A 252 33.33 3.83 -11.46
CA ILE A 252 32.66 4.71 -10.50
C ILE A 252 33.68 5.78 -10.11
N ASP A 253 33.35 7.03 -10.42
CA ASP A 253 34.19 8.18 -10.13
C ASP A 253 33.82 8.70 -8.75
N ALA A 254 34.65 8.36 -7.74
CA ALA A 254 34.44 8.76 -6.36
C ALA A 254 34.39 10.30 -6.21
N GLY A 255 35.13 11.03 -7.04
CA GLY A 255 35.09 12.50 -7.10
C GLY A 255 33.72 12.99 -7.54
N LYS A 256 33.17 12.44 -8.64
CA LYS A 256 31.80 12.77 -9.09
C LYS A 256 30.75 12.40 -8.07
N VAL A 257 30.83 11.21 -7.46
CA VAL A 257 29.91 10.80 -6.39
C VAL A 257 29.93 11.83 -5.27
N ARG A 258 31.11 12.23 -4.79
CA ARG A 258 31.25 13.26 -3.77
C ARG A 258 30.64 14.59 -4.21
N THR A 259 30.92 15.06 -5.42
CA THR A 259 30.34 16.30 -5.96
C THR A 259 28.82 16.26 -5.99
N GLN A 260 28.22 15.14 -6.42
CA GLN A 260 26.77 14.99 -6.47
C GLN A 260 26.15 14.87 -5.07
N LEU A 261 26.84 14.25 -4.10
CA LEU A 261 26.40 14.25 -2.70
C LEU A 261 26.44 15.66 -2.11
N THR A 262 27.49 16.46 -2.38
CA THR A 262 27.53 17.88 -1.99
C THR A 262 26.37 18.65 -2.62
N THR A 263 26.15 18.48 -3.93
CA THR A 263 25.04 19.17 -4.63
C THR A 263 23.68 18.77 -4.05
N LEU A 264 23.48 17.48 -3.74
CA LEU A 264 22.26 17.01 -3.11
C LEU A 264 22.05 17.67 -1.73
N VAL A 265 23.05 17.59 -0.85
CA VAL A 265 22.94 18.12 0.53
C VAL A 265 22.73 19.63 0.53
N SER A 266 23.51 20.40 -0.24
CA SER A 266 23.36 21.86 -0.28
C SER A 266 21.98 22.29 -0.80
N ASN A 267 21.44 21.59 -1.81
CA ASN A 267 20.10 21.90 -2.31
C ASN A 267 18.99 21.43 -1.36
N LEU A 268 19.20 20.37 -0.57
CA LEU A 268 18.27 19.99 0.49
C LEU A 268 18.25 21.04 1.61
N GLU A 269 19.41 21.55 2.05
CA GLU A 269 19.46 22.61 3.08
C GLU A 269 18.82 23.90 2.58
N GLU A 270 19.10 24.32 1.34
CA GLU A 270 18.44 25.49 0.76
C GLU A 270 16.92 25.25 0.60
N TYR A 271 16.50 24.01 0.30
CA TYR A 271 15.09 23.64 0.26
C TYR A 271 14.43 23.72 1.65
N GLU A 272 15.11 23.28 2.72
CA GLU A 272 14.61 23.43 4.10
C GLU A 272 14.33 24.90 4.45
N ALA A 273 15.24 25.80 4.05
CA ALA A 273 15.11 27.23 4.31
C ALA A 273 14.07 27.95 3.43
N THR A 274 13.99 27.59 2.14
CA THR A 274 13.24 28.38 1.14
C THR A 274 12.00 27.69 0.56
N GLN A 275 11.90 26.37 0.70
CA GLN A 275 10.84 25.54 0.11
C GLN A 275 10.72 25.69 -1.42
N SER A 276 11.83 26.07 -2.06
CA SER A 276 11.90 26.40 -3.49
C SER A 276 11.91 25.17 -4.39
N ASN A 277 11.04 25.17 -5.41
CA ASN A 277 11.01 24.15 -6.46
C ASN A 277 12.34 23.99 -7.20
N LYS A 278 13.11 25.07 -7.35
CA LYS A 278 14.42 25.03 -8.00
C LYS A 278 15.39 24.12 -7.23
N ASN A 279 15.42 24.25 -5.91
CA ASN A 279 16.34 23.48 -5.07
C ASN A 279 15.86 22.03 -4.94
N ALA A 280 14.54 21.81 -4.83
CA ALA A 280 13.95 20.47 -4.95
C ALA A 280 14.38 19.78 -6.26
N PHE A 281 14.32 20.49 -7.38
CA PHE A 281 14.73 19.98 -8.70
C PHE A 281 16.21 19.65 -8.77
N GLU A 282 17.10 20.55 -8.36
CA GLU A 282 18.55 20.30 -8.41
C GLU A 282 18.97 19.19 -7.43
N ALA A 283 18.33 19.09 -6.25
CA ALA A 283 18.52 17.95 -5.34
C ALA A 283 18.11 16.63 -6.00
N ARG A 284 16.92 16.58 -6.61
CA ARG A 284 16.42 15.39 -7.31
C ARG A 284 17.27 14.99 -8.51
N LYS A 285 17.77 15.97 -9.26
CA LYS A 285 18.71 15.77 -10.36
C LYS A 285 20.05 15.21 -9.88
N ALA A 286 20.62 15.75 -8.81
CA ALA A 286 21.83 15.20 -8.19
C ALA A 286 21.62 13.76 -7.73
N TYR A 287 20.49 13.46 -7.08
CA TYR A 287 20.12 12.09 -6.70
C TYR A 287 19.93 11.16 -7.92
N ALA A 288 19.35 11.64 -9.02
CA ALA A 288 19.22 10.87 -10.25
C ALA A 288 20.58 10.54 -10.88
N LEU A 289 21.53 11.48 -10.87
CA LEU A 289 22.91 11.25 -11.31
C LEU A 289 23.63 10.26 -10.41
N LEU A 290 23.48 10.38 -9.08
CA LEU A 290 23.99 9.39 -8.13
C LEU A 290 23.44 7.99 -8.44
N ARG A 291 22.14 7.86 -8.75
CA ARG A 291 21.54 6.55 -9.10
C ARG A 291 22.12 5.94 -10.36
N GLN A 292 22.60 6.75 -11.31
CA GLN A 292 23.27 6.28 -12.51
C GLN A 292 24.67 5.76 -12.17
N GLU A 293 25.42 6.47 -11.33
CA GLU A 293 26.78 6.11 -10.92
C GLU A 293 26.80 4.91 -9.94
N LEU A 294 25.90 4.89 -8.95
CA LEU A 294 25.84 3.93 -7.84
C LEU A 294 24.56 3.09 -7.87
N ALA A 295 24.17 2.58 -9.05
CA ALA A 295 22.99 1.73 -9.17
C ALA A 295 23.08 0.52 -8.21
N GLY A 296 22.17 0.43 -7.24
CA GLY A 296 22.14 -0.61 -6.21
C GLY A 296 22.95 -0.31 -4.93
N GLY A 297 23.79 0.73 -4.92
CA GLY A 297 24.57 1.17 -3.75
C GLY A 297 23.91 2.27 -2.91
N LEU A 298 22.82 2.88 -3.40
CA LEU A 298 22.17 4.04 -2.75
C LEU A 298 21.03 3.69 -1.81
N GLU A 299 20.92 2.46 -1.33
CA GLU A 299 19.80 2.07 -0.46
C GLU A 299 19.70 3.00 0.78
N PRO A 300 20.79 3.27 1.53
CA PRO A 300 20.71 4.14 2.71
C PRO A 300 20.19 5.53 2.37
N LEU A 301 20.71 6.15 1.31
CA LEU A 301 20.31 7.48 0.86
C LEU A 301 18.88 7.50 0.32
N THR A 302 18.47 6.44 -0.39
CA THR A 302 17.10 6.31 -0.91
C THR A 302 16.11 6.20 0.25
N THR A 303 16.45 5.45 1.28
CA THR A 303 15.61 5.28 2.47
C THR A 303 15.53 6.58 3.27
N ALA A 304 16.65 7.28 3.48
CA ALA A 304 16.65 8.58 4.14
C ALA A 304 15.82 9.62 3.38
N LEU A 305 15.96 9.72 2.05
CA LEU A 305 15.13 10.62 1.24
C LEU A 305 13.64 10.24 1.28
N ARG A 306 13.32 8.94 1.25
CA ARG A 306 11.93 8.47 1.33
C ARG A 306 11.26 8.84 2.64
N ASN A 307 11.97 8.66 3.75
CA ASN A 307 11.47 8.92 5.09
C ASN A 307 11.34 10.42 5.37
N ASN A 308 12.18 11.25 4.74
CA ASN A 308 12.30 12.65 5.12
C ASN A 308 11.86 13.66 4.08
N TYR A 309 11.79 13.32 2.79
CA TYR A 309 11.47 14.27 1.71
C TYR A 309 10.47 13.74 0.68
N PHE A 310 10.12 12.44 0.71
CA PHE A 310 9.10 11.87 -0.17
C PHE A 310 7.84 11.45 0.60
N ASN A 311 7.47 12.17 1.66
CA ASN A 311 6.28 11.82 2.43
C ASN A 311 4.98 12.22 1.73
N TYR A 312 3.85 11.72 2.22
CA TYR A 312 2.52 12.18 1.80
C TYR A 312 2.39 13.67 2.08
N ASN A 313 1.93 14.42 1.08
CA ASN A 313 1.86 15.87 1.13
C ASN A 313 0.41 16.41 1.15
N LEU A 314 -0.59 15.55 0.91
CA LEU A 314 -1.98 15.79 1.29
C LEU A 314 -2.43 14.68 2.23
N ARG A 315 -2.99 15.05 3.39
CA ARG A 315 -3.53 14.11 4.38
C ARG A 315 -4.89 14.61 4.82
N VAL A 316 -5.87 13.73 4.82
CA VAL A 316 -7.25 14.01 5.25
C VAL A 316 -7.59 13.01 6.33
N MET A 317 -8.12 13.51 7.44
CA MET A 317 -8.75 12.71 8.47
C MET A 317 -10.21 13.16 8.59
N VAL A 318 -11.11 12.20 8.71
CA VAL A 318 -12.54 12.46 8.89
C VAL A 318 -13.04 11.64 10.06
N ALA A 319 -13.70 12.27 11.02
CA ALA A 319 -14.33 11.59 12.16
C ALA A 319 -15.70 11.00 11.78
N GLU A 320 -16.05 9.89 12.39
CA GLU A 320 -17.34 9.20 12.17
C GLU A 320 -18.53 10.12 12.50
N ASP A 321 -18.47 10.79 13.66
CA ASP A 321 -19.51 11.72 14.11
C ASP A 321 -19.82 12.81 13.08
N PHE A 322 -18.79 13.28 12.36
CA PHE A 322 -18.97 14.28 11.31
C PHE A 322 -19.75 13.71 10.13
N ILE A 323 -19.39 12.50 9.67
CA ILE A 323 -20.08 11.81 8.59
C ILE A 323 -21.52 11.51 8.98
N ASN A 324 -21.77 11.02 10.20
CA ASN A 324 -23.12 10.76 10.70
C ASN A 324 -23.98 12.02 10.69
N ARG A 325 -23.45 13.20 11.05
CA ARG A 325 -24.18 14.48 10.94
C ARG A 325 -24.47 14.90 9.50
N LEU A 326 -23.64 14.51 8.54
CA LEU A 326 -23.79 14.85 7.12
C LEU A 326 -24.77 13.92 6.39
N ILE A 327 -24.76 12.62 6.73
CA ILE A 327 -25.51 11.57 6.03
C ILE A 327 -26.87 11.29 6.67
N HIS A 328 -27.13 11.77 7.90
CA HIS A 328 -28.38 11.51 8.63
C HIS A 328 -29.62 11.74 7.76
N ASP A 329 -30.16 10.64 7.24
CA ASP A 329 -31.27 10.57 6.32
C ASP A 329 -32.34 9.74 7.02
N SER A 330 -33.47 10.37 7.30
CA SER A 330 -34.62 9.72 7.92
C SER A 330 -35.78 9.74 6.94
N THR A 331 -36.29 8.56 6.65
CA THR A 331 -37.42 8.35 5.75
C THR A 331 -38.57 7.71 6.52
N CYS A 332 -39.78 8.18 6.26
CA CYS A 332 -41.00 7.59 6.81
C CYS A 332 -41.92 7.18 5.65
N GLU A 333 -42.22 5.90 5.58
CA GLU A 333 -43.01 5.31 4.53
C GLU A 333 -44.29 4.71 5.07
N THR A 334 -45.40 4.97 4.40
CA THR A 334 -46.70 4.39 4.76
C THR A 334 -47.18 3.47 3.66
N GLY A 335 -47.90 2.42 4.03
CA GLY A 335 -48.47 1.51 3.06
C GLY A 335 -49.48 0.54 3.66
N PRO A 336 -50.27 -0.12 2.81
CA PRO A 336 -51.20 -1.14 3.25
C PRO A 336 -50.44 -2.40 3.71
N VAL A 337 -51.07 -3.13 4.64
CA VAL A 337 -50.71 -4.52 4.98
C VAL A 337 -51.79 -5.40 4.39
N VAL A 338 -51.40 -6.36 3.55
CA VAL A 338 -52.28 -7.42 3.04
C VAL A 338 -51.48 -8.72 3.06
N ASP A 339 -51.87 -9.66 3.92
CA ASP A 339 -51.17 -10.94 4.07
C ASP A 339 -52.12 -12.05 4.52
N CYS A 340 -51.65 -13.30 4.47
CA CYS A 340 -52.30 -14.43 5.10
C CYS A 340 -51.34 -15.04 6.13
N ILE A 341 -51.69 -14.92 7.41
CA ILE A 341 -50.85 -15.35 8.54
C ILE A 341 -51.62 -16.41 9.32
N LEU A 342 -51.09 -17.62 9.41
CA LEU A 342 -51.67 -18.74 10.16
C LEU A 342 -53.16 -19.00 9.82
N GLY A 343 -53.53 -18.83 8.54
CA GLY A 343 -54.90 -19.01 8.03
C GLY A 343 -55.86 -17.84 8.28
N ALA A 344 -55.41 -16.76 8.92
CA ALA A 344 -56.14 -15.49 9.00
C ALA A 344 -55.80 -14.59 7.81
N TYR A 345 -56.82 -13.98 7.20
CA TYR A 345 -56.62 -12.92 6.21
C TYR A 345 -56.39 -11.61 6.96
N VAL A 346 -55.19 -11.05 6.84
CA VAL A 346 -54.72 -9.89 7.59
C VAL A 346 -54.71 -8.67 6.69
N THR A 347 -55.47 -7.64 7.07
CA THR A 347 -55.48 -6.34 6.38
C THR A 347 -55.30 -5.18 7.34
N GLY A 348 -54.60 -4.14 6.92
CA GLY A 348 -54.35 -2.97 7.76
C GLY A 348 -53.47 -1.93 7.09
N ASN A 349 -52.89 -1.06 7.91
CA ASN A 349 -51.91 -0.07 7.48
C ASN A 349 -50.64 -0.18 8.34
N GLN A 350 -49.53 0.25 7.79
CA GLN A 350 -48.26 0.36 8.50
C GLN A 350 -47.54 1.66 8.14
N ALA A 351 -46.73 2.14 9.07
CA ALA A 351 -45.78 3.22 8.88
C ALA A 351 -44.40 2.72 9.32
N THR A 352 -43.41 2.80 8.43
CA THR A 352 -42.01 2.42 8.72
C THR A 352 -41.14 3.65 8.66
N THR A 353 -40.53 3.98 9.79
CA THR A 353 -39.51 5.03 9.87
C THR A 353 -38.14 4.37 9.90
N THR A 354 -37.25 4.78 9.02
CA THR A 354 -35.85 4.32 8.98
C THR A 354 -34.89 5.48 9.05
N GLU A 355 -33.74 5.24 9.62
CA GLU A 355 -32.62 6.14 9.76
C GLU A 355 -31.35 5.43 9.30
N ILE A 356 -30.58 6.10 8.45
CA ILE A 356 -29.29 5.61 7.98
C ILE A 356 -28.15 6.33 8.70
N GLY A 357 -27.20 5.55 9.20
CA GLY A 357 -25.96 6.02 9.78
C GLY A 357 -24.74 5.33 9.17
N VAL A 358 -23.58 5.65 9.73
CA VAL A 358 -22.27 5.10 9.35
C VAL A 358 -21.53 4.67 10.61
N ASP A 359 -20.87 3.52 10.55
CA ASP A 359 -20.06 2.94 11.62
C ASP A 359 -18.72 2.49 11.03
N PHE A 360 -17.62 3.18 11.36
CA PHE A 360 -16.31 2.91 10.81
C PHE A 360 -15.72 1.62 11.37
N LYS A 361 -14.98 0.89 10.53
CA LYS A 361 -14.34 -0.37 10.91
C LYS A 361 -12.83 -0.26 10.73
N PRO A 362 -12.01 -0.83 11.62
CA PRO A 362 -10.57 -0.78 11.49
C PRO A 362 -10.07 -1.46 10.22
N SER A 363 -9.14 -0.80 9.52
CA SER A 363 -8.41 -1.33 8.37
C SER A 363 -7.11 -0.55 8.15
N ASP A 364 -6.00 -1.25 7.93
CA ASP A 364 -4.70 -0.63 7.65
C ASP A 364 -4.47 -0.31 6.16
N SER A 365 -5.40 -0.70 5.28
CA SER A 365 -5.18 -0.64 3.82
C SER A 365 -6.36 -0.16 2.99
N THR A 366 -7.55 -0.06 3.58
CA THR A 366 -8.78 0.38 2.93
C THR A 366 -9.51 1.37 3.83
N LEU A 367 -10.42 2.16 3.27
CA LEU A 367 -11.45 2.80 4.08
C LEU A 367 -12.58 1.78 4.25
N ARG A 368 -12.80 1.32 5.48
CA ARG A 368 -13.83 0.33 5.79
C ARG A 368 -14.86 0.92 6.75
N PHE A 369 -16.12 0.75 6.41
CA PHE A 369 -17.24 1.20 7.25
C PHE A 369 -18.52 0.45 6.90
N ASP A 370 -19.41 0.34 7.86
CA ASP A 370 -20.75 -0.20 7.67
C ASP A 370 -21.74 0.96 7.55
N LEU A 371 -22.62 0.90 6.55
CA LEU A 371 -23.85 1.68 6.61
C LEU A 371 -24.80 0.97 7.56
N THR A 372 -25.25 1.68 8.59
CA THR A 372 -26.20 1.16 9.57
C THR A 372 -27.61 1.58 9.19
N LEU A 373 -28.54 0.65 9.31
CA LEU A 373 -29.97 0.88 9.17
C LEU A 373 -30.59 0.69 10.55
N ASN A 374 -31.28 1.69 11.05
CA ASN A 374 -32.11 1.59 12.25
C ASN A 374 -33.53 2.02 11.91
N GLY A 375 -34.54 1.32 12.41
CA GLY A 375 -35.91 1.67 12.08
C GLY A 375 -36.97 1.07 12.98
N VAL A 376 -38.17 1.59 12.82
CA VAL A 376 -39.36 1.16 13.52
C VAL A 376 -40.52 1.07 12.54
N THR A 377 -41.19 -0.08 12.51
CA THR A 377 -42.47 -0.25 11.83
C THR A 377 -43.58 -0.31 12.87
N ASN A 378 -44.52 0.63 12.77
CA ASN A 378 -45.78 0.57 13.49
C ASN A 378 -46.87 0.06 12.54
N SER A 379 -47.73 -0.84 13.01
CA SER A 379 -48.83 -1.36 12.20
C SER A 379 -50.12 -1.46 12.99
N GLU A 380 -51.23 -1.26 12.28
CA GLU A 380 -52.58 -1.50 12.78
C GLU A 380 -53.25 -2.46 11.81
N THR A 381 -53.53 -3.67 12.27
CA THR A 381 -54.02 -4.75 11.42
C THR A 381 -55.23 -5.46 12.02
N SER A 382 -56.04 -6.03 11.14
CA SER A 382 -57.16 -6.89 11.47
C SER A 382 -56.99 -8.23 10.78
N GLY A 383 -56.88 -9.30 11.57
CA GLY A 383 -56.78 -10.68 11.09
C GLY A 383 -58.12 -11.39 11.20
N THR A 384 -58.73 -11.76 10.08
CA THR A 384 -60.06 -12.39 10.05
C THR A 384 -59.97 -13.86 9.68
N THR A 385 -60.64 -14.70 10.48
CA THR A 385 -60.85 -16.13 10.23
C THR A 385 -62.34 -16.44 10.15
N SER A 386 -62.71 -17.70 9.89
CA SER A 386 -64.10 -18.14 9.94
C SER A 386 -64.73 -18.08 11.34
N GLN A 387 -63.94 -17.92 12.41
CA GLN A 387 -64.40 -17.97 13.80
C GLN A 387 -64.33 -16.62 14.52
N ALA A 388 -63.31 -15.80 14.22
CA ALA A 388 -63.08 -14.52 14.88
C ALA A 388 -62.26 -13.55 14.00
N THR A 389 -62.41 -12.26 14.30
CA THR A 389 -61.55 -11.17 13.83
C THR A 389 -60.75 -10.64 15.01
N ILE A 390 -59.43 -10.56 14.85
CA ILE A 390 -58.49 -10.06 15.87
C ILE A 390 -57.91 -8.73 15.40
N TYR A 391 -57.93 -7.72 16.27
CA TYR A 391 -57.31 -6.42 16.04
C TYR A 391 -55.95 -6.39 16.74
N THR A 392 -54.90 -6.06 15.99
CA THR A 392 -53.52 -6.09 16.46
C THR A 392 -52.83 -4.77 16.17
N SER A 393 -52.17 -4.22 17.18
CA SER A 393 -51.19 -3.15 17.05
C SER A 393 -49.79 -3.76 17.10
N GLY A 394 -49.00 -3.54 16.05
CA GLY A 394 -47.64 -4.02 15.93
C GLY A 394 -46.63 -2.89 16.12
N HIS A 395 -45.56 -3.17 16.85
CA HIS A 395 -44.39 -2.31 16.99
C HIS A 395 -43.16 -3.17 16.73
N HIS A 396 -42.48 -2.96 15.61
CA HIS A 396 -41.37 -3.79 15.17
C HIS A 396 -40.11 -2.94 15.08
N GLN A 397 -39.03 -3.40 15.70
CA GLN A 397 -37.73 -2.76 15.59
C GLN A 397 -36.95 -3.43 14.47
N ILE A 398 -36.32 -2.62 13.64
CA ILE A 398 -35.52 -3.05 12.48
C ILE A 398 -34.10 -2.55 12.72
N TRP A 399 -33.13 -3.41 12.49
CA TRP A 399 -31.73 -2.99 12.38
C TRP A 399 -31.01 -3.80 11.32
N GLY A 400 -29.99 -3.21 10.71
CA GLY A 400 -29.21 -3.89 9.69
C GLY A 400 -27.92 -3.15 9.38
N THR A 401 -27.05 -3.83 8.65
CA THR A 401 -25.78 -3.27 8.21
C THR A 401 -25.46 -3.70 6.79
N LYS A 402 -24.71 -2.85 6.09
CA LYS A 402 -24.08 -3.18 4.81
C LYS A 402 -22.65 -2.68 4.82
N GLU A 403 -21.70 -3.61 4.74
CA GLU A 403 -20.28 -3.29 4.76
C GLU A 403 -19.83 -2.70 3.42
N ILE A 404 -19.03 -1.63 3.50
CA ILE A 404 -18.43 -0.93 2.38
C ILE A 404 -16.91 -0.85 2.59
N ASN A 405 -16.17 -1.20 1.54
CA ASN A 405 -14.71 -1.05 1.49
C ASN A 405 -14.31 -0.19 0.29
N PHE A 406 -13.33 0.69 0.48
CA PHE A 406 -12.73 1.47 -0.59
C PHE A 406 -11.20 1.32 -0.57
N ASP A 407 -10.62 0.92 -1.70
CA ASP A 407 -9.18 0.69 -1.86
C ASP A 407 -8.43 1.90 -2.45
N GLY A 408 -9.14 2.97 -2.81
CA GLY A 408 -8.61 4.13 -3.50
C GLY A 408 -9.10 4.31 -4.93
N ASP A 409 -9.63 3.25 -5.55
CA ASP A 409 -10.13 3.26 -6.92
C ASP A 409 -11.60 2.83 -6.98
N LEU A 410 -11.99 1.81 -6.20
CA LEU A 410 -13.32 1.23 -6.23
C LEU A 410 -13.88 1.03 -4.81
N PHE A 411 -15.15 1.40 -4.66
CA PHE A 411 -16.00 0.98 -3.57
C PHE A 411 -16.56 -0.40 -3.89
N VAL A 412 -16.42 -1.32 -2.94
CA VAL A 412 -16.97 -2.67 -2.98
C VAL A 412 -17.90 -2.83 -1.79
N THR A 413 -19.07 -3.41 -2.04
CA THR A 413 -20.08 -3.69 -1.02
C THR A 413 -20.20 -5.19 -0.77
N GLN A 414 -20.64 -5.57 0.43
CA GLN A 414 -21.16 -6.90 0.71
C GLN A 414 -22.70 -6.86 0.73
N PRO A 415 -23.40 -8.00 0.58
CA PRO A 415 -24.85 -8.03 0.73
C PRO A 415 -25.30 -7.50 2.09
N ALA A 416 -26.37 -6.71 2.11
CA ALA A 416 -26.95 -6.22 3.34
C ALA A 416 -27.48 -7.35 4.22
N TRP A 417 -27.29 -7.20 5.53
CA TRP A 417 -27.95 -8.00 6.55
C TRP A 417 -28.95 -7.14 7.33
N VAL A 418 -30.15 -7.67 7.56
CA VAL A 418 -31.23 -6.99 8.28
C VAL A 418 -31.94 -7.99 9.17
N GLU A 419 -32.18 -7.60 10.41
CA GLU A 419 -32.99 -8.32 11.38
C GLU A 419 -34.17 -7.47 11.85
N VAL A 420 -35.17 -8.16 12.37
CA VAL A 420 -36.41 -7.54 12.84
C VAL A 420 -36.82 -8.20 14.15
N ALA A 421 -37.00 -7.40 15.20
CA ALA A 421 -37.70 -7.82 16.40
C ALA A 421 -39.17 -7.40 16.28
N ALA A 422 -40.06 -8.36 16.03
CA ALA A 422 -41.48 -8.10 15.94
C ALA A 422 -42.14 -8.20 17.32
N ASN A 423 -42.87 -7.14 17.74
CA ASN A 423 -43.74 -7.18 18.90
C ASN A 423 -45.18 -6.88 18.50
N ASN A 424 -46.09 -7.81 18.79
CA ASN A 424 -47.52 -7.67 18.52
C ASN A 424 -48.34 -7.61 19.82
N THR A 425 -49.25 -6.65 19.86
CA THR A 425 -50.22 -6.48 20.95
C THR A 425 -51.63 -6.62 20.41
N THR A 426 -52.38 -7.59 20.93
CA THR A 426 -53.81 -7.71 20.64
C THR A 426 -54.56 -6.60 21.37
N VAL A 427 -55.23 -5.74 20.60
CA VAL A 427 -55.99 -4.59 21.13
C VAL A 427 -57.50 -4.83 21.13
N GLY A 428 -57.96 -5.88 20.44
CA GLY A 428 -59.37 -6.28 20.45
C GLY A 428 -59.63 -7.61 19.76
N ALA A 429 -60.81 -8.16 20.00
CA ALA A 429 -61.31 -9.34 19.29
C ALA A 429 -62.84 -9.23 19.10
N SER A 430 -63.30 -9.62 17.92
CA SER A 430 -64.71 -9.77 17.57
C SER A 430 -65.00 -11.20 17.14
N THR A 431 -66.10 -11.78 17.61
CA THR A 431 -66.46 -13.18 17.34
C THR A 431 -67.90 -13.32 16.84
N LYS A 432 -68.20 -14.44 16.18
CA LYS A 432 -69.59 -14.76 15.77
C LYS A 432 -70.56 -14.90 16.95
N LEU A 433 -70.04 -15.11 18.17
CA LEU A 433 -70.82 -15.24 19.39
C LEU A 433 -71.15 -13.88 20.04
N ASP A 434 -70.61 -12.78 19.52
CA ASP A 434 -70.83 -11.44 20.08
C ASP A 434 -72.30 -10.99 20.00
N GLY A 435 -73.08 -11.57 19.08
CA GLY A 435 -74.53 -11.36 18.96
C GLY A 435 -75.37 -12.09 20.02
N ILE A 436 -74.75 -12.91 20.89
CA ILE A 436 -75.44 -13.66 21.95
C ILE A 436 -74.96 -13.13 23.31
N PRO A 437 -75.79 -12.36 24.07
CA PRO A 437 -75.37 -11.63 25.26
C PRO A 437 -74.64 -12.47 26.32
N LEU A 438 -75.00 -13.74 26.48
CA LEU A 438 -74.41 -14.65 27.47
C LEU A 438 -73.13 -15.36 26.96
N LEU A 439 -72.86 -15.37 25.66
CA LEU A 439 -71.73 -16.10 25.04
C LEU A 439 -70.65 -15.16 24.47
N ALA A 440 -70.95 -13.87 24.31
CA ALA A 440 -70.05 -12.85 23.79
C ALA A 440 -68.72 -12.74 24.56
N GLY A 441 -68.74 -12.93 25.89
CA GLY A 441 -67.52 -12.93 26.71
C GLY A 441 -66.66 -14.18 26.52
N ILE A 442 -67.30 -15.34 26.34
CA ILE A 442 -66.63 -16.63 26.18
C ILE A 442 -65.91 -16.70 24.83
N GLY A 443 -66.60 -16.29 23.76
CA GLY A 443 -66.02 -16.23 22.42
C GLY A 443 -64.75 -15.37 22.38
N ARG A 444 -64.82 -14.16 22.93
CA ARG A 444 -63.67 -13.24 22.99
C ARG A 444 -62.52 -13.78 23.85
N ASN A 445 -62.80 -14.38 25.01
CA ASN A 445 -61.75 -14.98 25.85
C ASN A 445 -61.05 -16.15 25.16
N MET A 446 -61.80 -16.99 24.44
CA MET A 446 -61.21 -18.08 23.66
C MET A 446 -60.34 -17.55 22.51
N ALA A 447 -60.80 -16.50 21.84
CA ALA A 447 -60.04 -15.81 20.80
C ALA A 447 -58.73 -15.23 21.34
N TYR A 448 -58.76 -14.52 22.49
CA TYR A 448 -57.55 -14.01 23.13
C TYR A 448 -56.57 -15.12 23.54
N ARG A 449 -57.06 -16.21 24.13
CA ARG A 449 -56.21 -17.34 24.52
C ARG A 449 -55.53 -17.95 23.30
N ARG A 450 -56.29 -18.17 22.22
CA ARG A 450 -55.74 -18.75 20.99
C ARG A 450 -54.71 -17.83 20.33
N THR A 451 -54.95 -16.52 20.33
CA THR A 451 -53.98 -15.53 19.82
C THR A 451 -52.70 -15.53 20.67
N ALA A 452 -52.82 -15.62 22.00
CA ALA A 452 -51.67 -15.70 22.89
C ALA A 452 -50.83 -16.97 22.64
N GLU A 453 -51.48 -18.12 22.42
CA GLU A 453 -50.81 -19.38 22.05
C GLU A 453 -50.02 -19.27 20.74
N LEU A 454 -50.54 -18.54 19.74
CA LEU A 454 -49.95 -18.38 18.41
C LEU A 454 -49.00 -17.19 18.28
N LYS A 455 -48.82 -16.39 19.34
CA LYS A 455 -48.11 -15.11 19.29
C LYS A 455 -46.70 -15.24 18.73
N GLY A 456 -45.92 -16.20 19.22
CA GLY A 456 -44.53 -16.39 18.78
C GLY A 456 -44.39 -16.74 17.30
N GLU A 457 -45.27 -17.62 16.79
CA GLU A 457 -45.28 -17.98 15.36
C GLU A 457 -45.71 -16.78 14.49
N ALA A 458 -46.72 -16.03 14.93
CA ALA A 458 -47.19 -14.84 14.23
C ALA A 458 -46.12 -13.73 14.20
N GLU A 459 -45.38 -13.53 15.30
CA GLU A 459 -44.26 -12.59 15.38
C GLU A 459 -43.09 -13.01 14.49
N ALA A 460 -42.75 -14.30 14.43
CA ALA A 460 -41.72 -14.81 13.52
C ALA A 460 -42.09 -14.56 12.04
N ILE A 461 -43.35 -14.80 11.66
CA ILE A 461 -43.84 -14.50 10.31
C ILE A 461 -43.80 -12.99 10.05
N ALA A 462 -44.26 -12.15 10.99
CA ALA A 462 -44.23 -10.70 10.85
C ALA A 462 -42.79 -10.18 10.68
N ALA A 463 -41.85 -10.66 11.50
CA ALA A 463 -40.43 -10.33 11.40
C ALA A 463 -39.86 -10.71 10.03
N GLN A 464 -40.18 -11.91 9.53
CA GLN A 464 -39.76 -12.35 8.20
C GLN A 464 -40.33 -11.44 7.10
N ARG A 465 -41.62 -11.08 7.16
CA ARG A 465 -42.27 -10.22 6.16
C ARG A 465 -41.69 -8.81 6.11
N VAL A 466 -41.44 -8.21 7.27
CA VAL A 466 -40.79 -6.90 7.36
C VAL A 466 -39.37 -6.99 6.79
N ARG A 467 -38.61 -8.03 7.15
CA ARG A 467 -37.24 -8.25 6.64
C ARG A 467 -37.20 -8.43 5.13
N ASP A 468 -38.08 -9.26 4.57
CA ASP A 468 -38.15 -9.56 3.13
C ASP A 468 -38.52 -8.32 2.31
N ARG A 469 -39.18 -7.33 2.92
CA ARG A 469 -39.46 -6.03 2.29
C ARG A 469 -38.30 -5.06 2.42
N VAL A 470 -37.72 -4.94 3.61
CA VAL A 470 -36.74 -3.89 3.92
C VAL A 470 -35.35 -4.23 3.39
N ARG A 471 -34.90 -5.49 3.54
CA ARG A 471 -33.54 -5.90 3.16
C ARG A 471 -33.24 -5.65 1.68
N PRO A 472 -34.02 -6.14 0.70
CA PRO A 472 -33.66 -5.97 -0.71
C PRO A 472 -33.62 -4.49 -1.11
N ARG A 473 -34.53 -3.68 -0.57
CA ARG A 473 -34.58 -2.26 -0.85
C ARG A 473 -33.36 -1.51 -0.30
N PHE A 474 -33.01 -1.76 0.95
CA PHE A 474 -31.80 -1.19 1.56
C PHE A 474 -30.54 -1.61 0.78
N ASP A 475 -30.47 -2.87 0.37
CA ASP A 475 -29.36 -3.40 -0.42
C ASP A 475 -29.22 -2.69 -1.78
N GLU A 476 -30.32 -2.60 -2.54
CA GLU A 476 -30.38 -2.00 -3.87
C GLU A 476 -30.10 -0.49 -3.86
N GLU A 477 -30.70 0.27 -2.94
CA GLU A 477 -30.48 1.70 -2.83
C GLU A 477 -29.01 2.04 -2.51
N VAL A 478 -28.38 1.24 -1.64
CA VAL A 478 -26.95 1.39 -1.34
C VAL A 478 -26.10 1.05 -2.57
N ASP A 479 -26.36 -0.04 -3.26
CA ASP A 479 -25.58 -0.43 -4.44
C ASP A 479 -25.69 0.60 -5.57
N GLU A 480 -26.86 1.19 -5.77
CA GLU A 480 -27.05 2.26 -6.76
C GLU A 480 -26.23 3.51 -6.41
N ARG A 481 -26.25 3.94 -5.14
CA ARG A 481 -25.44 5.07 -4.66
C ARG A 481 -23.95 4.80 -4.80
N ILE A 482 -23.50 3.58 -4.51
CA ILE A 482 -22.10 3.16 -4.64
C ILE A 482 -21.67 3.03 -6.10
N GLY A 483 -22.55 2.54 -6.99
CA GLY A 483 -22.31 2.55 -8.43
C GLY A 483 -22.00 3.95 -8.95
N ARG A 484 -22.80 4.95 -8.58
CA ARG A 484 -22.53 6.36 -8.91
C ARG A 484 -21.22 6.87 -8.33
N ALA A 485 -20.90 6.53 -7.07
CA ALA A 485 -19.64 6.93 -6.45
C ALA A 485 -18.42 6.36 -7.22
N ASN A 486 -18.51 5.11 -7.68
CA ASN A 486 -17.48 4.48 -8.51
C ASN A 486 -17.29 5.18 -9.86
N GLU A 487 -18.37 5.59 -10.51
CA GLU A 487 -18.29 6.36 -11.77
C GLU A 487 -17.64 7.73 -11.58
N GLU A 488 -17.96 8.43 -10.49
CA GLU A 488 -17.39 9.73 -10.17
C GLU A 488 -15.91 9.64 -9.78
N VAL A 489 -15.55 8.76 -8.84
CA VAL A 489 -14.17 8.64 -8.33
C VAL A 489 -13.26 7.94 -9.34
N GLY A 490 -13.57 6.70 -9.70
CA GLY A 490 -12.75 5.87 -10.57
C GLY A 490 -12.80 6.32 -12.03
N GLY A 491 -13.97 6.76 -12.50
CA GLY A 491 -14.19 7.13 -13.90
C GLY A 491 -13.78 8.56 -14.25
N LYS A 492 -14.28 9.56 -13.52
CA LYS A 492 -14.14 10.98 -13.88
C LYS A 492 -12.98 11.66 -13.14
N LEU A 493 -12.94 11.57 -11.81
CA LEU A 493 -11.96 12.28 -11.00
C LEU A 493 -10.54 11.75 -11.24
N ASN A 494 -10.33 10.45 -11.10
CA ASN A 494 -9.02 9.83 -11.32
C ASN A 494 -8.49 10.11 -12.73
N LYS A 495 -9.36 10.00 -13.75
CA LYS A 495 -9.01 10.35 -15.12
C LYS A 495 -8.62 11.82 -15.28
N ARG A 496 -9.40 12.76 -14.74
CA ARG A 496 -9.05 14.19 -14.78
C ARG A 496 -7.71 14.48 -14.10
N LEU A 497 -7.45 13.86 -12.96
CA LEU A 497 -6.17 13.99 -12.27
C LEU A 497 -5.03 13.44 -13.15
N GLN A 498 -5.21 12.30 -13.81
CA GLN A 498 -4.21 11.74 -14.73
C GLN A 498 -3.98 12.65 -15.95
N ASP A 499 -5.05 13.11 -16.60
CA ASP A 499 -5.00 13.94 -17.80
C ASP A 499 -4.31 15.29 -17.55
N ASN A 500 -4.41 15.83 -16.32
CA ASN A 500 -3.73 17.05 -15.91
C ASN A 500 -2.39 16.78 -15.21
N GLY A 501 -1.92 15.54 -15.24
CA GLY A 501 -0.70 15.12 -14.56
C GLY A 501 -0.77 15.21 -13.04
N LEU A 502 -1.90 15.54 -12.41
CA LEU A 502 -2.12 15.71 -10.96
C LEU A 502 -2.45 14.41 -10.22
N PHE A 503 -2.36 13.25 -10.88
CA PHE A 503 -2.63 11.99 -10.20
C PHE A 503 -1.56 11.68 -9.14
N PRO A 504 -1.94 11.34 -7.90
CA PRO A 504 -0.97 11.04 -6.85
C PRO A 504 -0.07 9.85 -7.22
N THR A 505 1.23 9.97 -6.97
CA THR A 505 2.21 8.90 -7.19
C THR A 505 2.30 7.91 -6.04
N ALA A 506 1.70 8.23 -4.89
CA ALA A 506 1.38 7.27 -3.85
C ALA A 506 0.07 7.65 -3.15
N ARG A 507 -0.67 6.64 -2.70
CA ARG A 507 -1.92 6.78 -1.96
C ARG A 507 -1.93 5.75 -0.82
N SER A 508 -2.52 6.12 0.30
CA SER A 508 -2.74 5.24 1.44
C SER A 508 -4.09 5.57 2.05
N PHE A 509 -4.85 4.51 2.33
CA PHE A 509 -6.18 4.55 2.91
C PHE A 509 -6.15 3.68 4.15
N ALA A 510 -6.73 4.18 5.24
CA ALA A 510 -6.87 3.44 6.48
C ALA A 510 -8.10 3.93 7.24
N SER A 511 -8.62 3.10 8.13
CA SER A 511 -9.73 3.42 9.02
C SER A 511 -9.51 2.84 10.41
N THR A 512 -10.09 3.47 11.42
CA THR A 512 -10.21 2.97 12.80
C THR A 512 -11.69 2.85 13.15
N ASP A 513 -12.02 2.54 14.41
CA ASP A 513 -13.41 2.56 14.91
C ASP A 513 -14.01 3.98 14.99
N THR A 514 -13.26 5.04 14.64
CA THR A 514 -13.72 6.43 14.82
C THR A 514 -13.29 7.38 13.71
N HIS A 515 -12.26 7.03 12.93
CA HIS A 515 -11.70 7.92 11.91
C HIS A 515 -11.37 7.22 10.59
N LEU A 516 -11.56 7.92 9.49
CA LEU A 516 -10.99 7.59 8.17
C LEU A 516 -9.74 8.42 7.92
N TYR A 517 -8.72 7.81 7.32
CA TYR A 517 -7.47 8.44 6.94
C TYR A 517 -7.20 8.26 5.45
N ILE A 518 -7.05 9.37 4.74
CA ILE A 518 -6.65 9.41 3.33
C ILE A 518 -5.34 10.16 3.24
N ARG A 519 -4.31 9.54 2.66
CA ARG A 519 -2.99 10.16 2.49
C ARG A 519 -2.56 10.01 1.04
N THR A 520 -2.19 11.10 0.42
CA THR A 520 -1.76 11.10 -0.98
C THR A 520 -0.46 11.88 -1.15
N ARG A 521 0.35 11.44 -2.10
CA ARG A 521 1.61 12.08 -2.48
C ARG A 521 1.54 12.52 -3.92
N LEU A 522 1.65 13.82 -4.15
CA LEU A 522 1.83 14.42 -5.45
C LEU A 522 3.31 14.77 -5.64
N MET A 523 4.02 14.01 -6.49
CA MET A 523 5.46 14.21 -6.70
C MET A 523 5.89 13.52 -8.01
N ASP A 524 6.58 14.25 -8.89
CA ASP A 524 7.23 13.73 -10.09
C ASP A 524 8.74 13.49 -9.88
N THR A 525 9.44 13.01 -10.90
CA THR A 525 10.85 12.60 -10.86
C THR A 525 11.81 13.73 -10.45
N GLY A 526 11.48 14.98 -10.74
CA GLY A 526 12.24 16.18 -10.36
C GLY A 526 11.72 16.89 -9.10
N GLU A 527 10.70 16.38 -8.43
CA GLU A 527 10.07 17.07 -7.30
C GLU A 527 10.42 16.40 -5.96
N LEU A 528 10.35 17.19 -4.88
CA LEU A 528 10.24 16.69 -3.51
C LEU A 528 8.77 16.71 -3.08
N ALA A 529 8.45 16.00 -2.01
CA ALA A 529 7.14 16.03 -1.37
C ALA A 529 7.27 16.57 0.05
N ALA A 530 6.37 16.18 0.96
CA ALA A 530 6.41 16.69 2.32
C ALA A 530 7.72 16.31 3.02
N ASN A 531 8.34 17.30 3.65
CA ASN A 531 9.48 17.13 4.55
C ASN A 531 9.09 17.12 6.03
N SER A 532 7.82 17.32 6.36
CA SER A 532 7.33 17.30 7.74
C SER A 532 6.58 16.02 8.10
N PRO A 533 6.70 15.54 9.35
CA PRO A 533 5.84 14.48 9.86
C PRO A 533 4.35 14.92 9.82
N PRO A 534 3.40 13.98 9.93
CA PRO A 534 2.01 14.31 10.23
C PRO A 534 1.92 15.21 11.46
N LEU A 535 1.23 16.35 11.33
CA LEU A 535 0.85 17.09 12.53
C LEU A 535 -0.01 16.16 13.38
N THR A 536 0.25 16.14 14.67
CA THR A 536 -0.59 15.39 15.60
C THR A 536 -2.01 15.94 15.51
N ILE A 537 -2.95 15.05 15.27
CA ILE A 537 -4.36 15.37 15.16
C ILE A 537 -5.02 15.06 16.50
N THR A 538 -5.83 15.98 17.02
CA THR A 538 -6.59 15.70 18.23
C THR A 538 -7.88 14.92 17.88
N PRO A 539 -8.25 13.88 18.65
CA PRO A 539 -9.39 13.02 18.31
C PRO A 539 -10.77 13.70 18.31
N ASP A 540 -10.87 14.94 18.80
CA ASP A 540 -12.09 15.75 18.85
C ASP A 540 -12.35 16.53 17.54
N GLU A 541 -11.38 16.54 16.62
CA GLU A 541 -11.53 17.24 15.34
C GLU A 541 -12.39 16.46 14.35
N SER A 542 -13.49 17.09 13.90
CA SER A 542 -14.46 16.48 12.98
C SER A 542 -13.90 16.18 11.59
N VAL A 543 -13.10 17.10 11.04
CA VAL A 543 -12.38 16.94 9.78
C VAL A 543 -11.07 17.69 9.88
N VAL A 544 -9.98 17.05 9.48
CA VAL A 544 -8.65 17.65 9.42
C VAL A 544 -8.08 17.47 8.03
N VAL A 545 -7.65 18.58 7.42
CA VAL A 545 -6.98 18.57 6.14
C VAL A 545 -5.59 19.18 6.32
N GLN A 546 -4.56 18.35 6.18
CA GLN A 546 -3.17 18.78 6.22
C GLN A 546 -2.66 18.86 4.78
N LEU A 547 -2.37 20.08 4.33
CA LEU A 547 -1.72 20.34 3.05
C LEU A 547 -0.31 20.81 3.31
N HIS A 548 0.66 20.05 2.80
CA HIS A 548 2.03 20.53 2.70
C HIS A 548 2.15 21.44 1.49
N GLU A 549 2.91 22.53 1.59
CA GLU A 549 3.10 23.49 0.49
C GLU A 549 3.60 22.83 -0.80
N SER A 550 4.38 21.74 -0.69
CA SER A 550 4.83 20.94 -1.85
C SER A 550 3.66 20.45 -2.73
N VAL A 551 2.45 20.23 -2.20
CA VAL A 551 1.28 19.88 -3.04
C VAL A 551 0.94 21.03 -3.97
N MET A 552 0.91 22.25 -3.43
CA MET A 552 0.60 23.46 -4.19
C MET A 552 1.70 23.74 -5.20
N ASN A 553 2.96 23.68 -4.77
CA ASN A 553 4.11 23.92 -5.63
C ASN A 553 4.20 22.92 -6.79
N ASN A 554 4.01 21.62 -6.51
CA ASN A 554 4.02 20.57 -7.53
C ASN A 554 2.78 20.66 -8.44
N SER A 555 1.62 21.08 -7.92
CA SER A 555 0.42 21.29 -8.74
C SER A 555 0.57 22.48 -9.69
N LEU A 556 1.07 23.61 -9.19
CA LEU A 556 1.30 24.83 -9.98
C LEU A 556 2.35 24.61 -11.07
N SER A 557 3.39 23.81 -10.80
CA SER A 557 4.39 23.45 -11.82
C SER A 557 3.82 22.67 -13.01
N ARG A 558 2.60 22.13 -12.90
CA ARG A 558 1.92 21.36 -13.95
C ARG A 558 0.90 22.20 -14.72
N MET A 559 0.55 23.37 -14.20
CA MET A 559 -0.41 24.31 -14.80
C MET A 559 0.26 25.42 -15.63
N ASN A 560 1.58 25.55 -15.51
CA ASN A 560 2.45 26.39 -16.34
C ASN A 560 3.16 25.53 -17.38
#